data_AF-A0AAW9EDM5-F1
#
_entry.id   AF-A0AAW9EDM5-F1
#
_cell.length_a   1.000
_cell.length_b   1.000
_cell.length_c   1.000
_cell.angle_alpha   90.00
_cell.angle_beta   90.00
_cell.angle_gamma   90.00
#
_symmetry.space_group_name_H-M   'P 1'
#
loop_
_entity.id
_entity.type
_entity.pdbx_description
1 polymer ?
#
loop_
_entity_poly.entity_id
_entity_poly.type
_entity_poly.pdbx_seq_one_letter_code
_entity_poly.pdbx_strand_id
1 'polypeptide(L)'
;SGVFVLAAAGLLNGRQATTHWRYTAALQSRFPQIQVVEDVLYVGDALLMTSAGSAAGIDLCLHLVREDFGSEAANVVARRLVVSP
;
A
#
# COMPACT_ATOMS: atom_id res chain seq x y z
N SER A 1 -7.25 3.54 9.22
CA SER A 1 -6.44 3.03 8.10
C SER A 1 -7.36 2.34 7.12
N GLY A 2 -7.25 2.59 5.81
CA GLY A 2 -8.17 2.05 4.79
C GLY A 2 -8.16 0.53 4.69
N VAL A 3 -7.04 -0.11 5.04
CA VAL A 3 -6.87 -1.58 5.05
C VAL A 3 -7.96 -2.31 5.84
N PHE A 4 -8.50 -1.70 6.90
CA PHE A 4 -9.53 -2.34 7.74
C PHE A 4 -10.86 -2.50 7.01
N VAL A 5 -11.16 -1.62 6.05
CA VAL A 5 -12.35 -1.74 5.20
C VAL A 5 -12.19 -2.91 4.24
N LEU A 6 -11.02 -3.03 3.60
CA LEU A 6 -10.71 -4.15 2.70
C LEU A 6 -10.68 -5.50 3.45
N ALA A 7 -10.15 -5.50 4.68
CA ALA A 7 -10.13 -6.65 5.56
C ALA A 7 -11.54 -7.09 5.98
N ALA A 8 -12.39 -6.15 6.40
CA ALA A 8 -13.77 -6.42 6.78
C ALA A 8 -14.62 -6.93 5.60
N ALA A 9 -14.30 -6.52 4.38
CA ALA A 9 -14.93 -7.03 3.15
C ALA A 9 -14.42 -8.42 2.72
N GLY A 10 -13.42 -8.99 3.41
CA GLY A 10 -12.83 -10.29 3.07
C GLY A 10 -11.90 -10.27 1.86
N LEU A 11 -11.61 -9.10 1.29
CA LEU A 11 -10.79 -8.97 0.08
C LEU A 11 -9.31 -9.29 0.30
N LEU A 12 -8.88 -9.28 1.57
CA LEU A 12 -7.49 -9.55 1.99
C LEU A 12 -7.25 -10.96 2.52
N ASN A 13 -8.27 -11.83 2.55
CA ASN A 13 -8.12 -13.18 3.11
C ASN A 13 -7.10 -13.99 2.29
N GLY A 14 -6.07 -14.52 2.96
CA GLY A 14 -4.98 -15.27 2.33
C GLY A 14 -3.98 -14.41 1.56
N ARG A 15 -4.07 -13.07 1.65
CA ARG A 15 -3.17 -12.13 0.97
C ARG A 15 -2.22 -11.45 1.93
N GLN A 16 -1.13 -10.92 1.38
CA GLN A 16 -0.25 -10.00 2.07
C GLN A 16 -0.87 -8.60 2.11
N ALA A 17 -0.74 -7.92 3.25
CA ALA A 17 -1.13 -6.53 3.38
C ALA A 17 -0.22 -5.80 4.36
N THR A 18 -0.06 -4.49 4.17
CA THR A 18 0.60 -3.62 5.13
C THR A 18 -0.34 -2.47 5.53
N THR A 19 0.04 -1.78 6.59
CA THR A 19 -0.65 -0.60 7.11
C THR A 19 0.36 0.21 7.92
N HIS A 20 0.00 1.44 8.27
CA HIS A 20 0.77 2.22 9.22
C HIS A 20 1.11 1.41 10.48
N TRP A 21 2.39 1.41 10.87
CA TRP A 21 3.00 0.59 11.93
C TRP A 21 2.17 0.53 13.21
N ARG A 22 1.57 1.66 13.60
CA ARG A 22 0.69 1.76 14.79
C ARG A 22 -0.48 0.76 14.77
N TYR A 23 -0.87 0.26 13.61
CA TYR A 23 -2.03 -0.60 13.42
C TYR A 23 -1.71 -2.02 12.97
N THR A 24 -0.43 -2.41 12.77
CA THR A 24 -0.06 -3.74 12.26
C THR A 24 -0.54 -4.85 13.19
N ALA A 25 -0.21 -4.75 14.49
CA ALA A 25 -0.67 -5.70 15.51
C ALA A 25 -2.20 -5.79 15.59
N ALA A 26 -2.89 -4.65 15.51
CA ALA A 26 -4.36 -4.60 15.55
C ALA A 26 -5.00 -5.23 14.31
N LEU A 27 -4.38 -5.06 13.13
CA LEU A 27 -4.82 -5.67 11.88
C LEU A 27 -4.66 -7.19 11.95
N GLN A 28 -3.48 -7.67 12.33
CA GLN A 28 -3.16 -9.10 12.41
C GLN A 28 -4.07 -9.82 13.42
N SER A 29 -4.31 -9.21 14.58
CA SER A 29 -5.17 -9.78 15.63
C SER A 29 -6.63 -9.89 15.20
N ARG A 30 -7.18 -8.88 14.50
CA ARG A 30 -8.59 -8.85 14.10
C ARG A 30 -8.87 -9.69 12.85
N PHE A 31 -7.87 -9.85 11.97
CA PHE A 31 -8.02 -10.54 10.69
C PHE A 31 -6.88 -11.55 10.50
N PRO A 32 -6.93 -12.69 11.21
CA PRO A 32 -5.82 -13.66 11.24
C PRO A 32 -5.52 -14.35 9.91
N GLN A 33 -6.43 -14.26 8.92
CA GLN A 33 -6.21 -14.79 7.57
C GLN A 33 -5.37 -13.88 6.69
N ILE A 34 -5.13 -12.64 7.11
CA ILE A 34 -4.24 -11.70 6.42
C ILE A 34 -2.81 -11.96 6.89
N GLN A 35 -1.88 -11.99 5.94
CA GLN A 35 -0.45 -11.98 6.22
C GLN A 35 -0.01 -10.53 6.36
N VAL A 36 0.08 -10.01 7.58
CA VAL A 36 0.50 -8.62 7.80
C VAL A 36 2.01 -8.51 7.63
N VAL A 37 2.44 -7.68 6.67
CA VAL A 37 3.85 -7.42 6.37
C VAL A 37 4.23 -6.07 6.96
N GLU A 38 5.19 -6.10 7.89
CA GLU A 38 5.73 -4.91 8.53
C GLU A 38 6.98 -4.40 7.78
N ASP A 39 7.43 -3.20 8.09
CA ASP A 39 8.67 -2.60 7.55
C ASP A 39 8.75 -2.49 6.01
N VAL A 40 7.61 -2.36 5.34
CA VAL A 40 7.50 -2.11 3.89
C VAL A 40 6.67 -0.85 3.63
N LEU A 41 6.97 -0.11 2.56
CA LEU A 41 6.16 1.05 2.17
C LEU A 41 4.80 0.63 1.62
N TYR A 42 4.78 -0.39 0.78
CA TYR A 42 3.56 -0.95 0.21
C TYR A 42 3.78 -2.41 -0.19
N VAL A 43 2.70 -3.18 -0.26
CA VAL A 43 2.70 -4.59 -0.67
C VAL A 43 1.38 -4.93 -1.34
N GLY A 44 1.41 -5.91 -2.25
CA GLY A 44 0.24 -6.44 -2.91
C GLY A 44 0.56 -6.94 -4.32
N ASP A 45 -0.49 -7.13 -5.09
CA ASP A 45 -0.43 -7.50 -6.51
C ASP A 45 -1.20 -6.48 -7.35
N ALA A 46 -1.23 -6.69 -8.67
CA ALA A 46 -1.86 -5.77 -9.63
C ALA A 46 -3.36 -5.51 -9.36
N LEU A 47 -4.06 -6.43 -8.67
CA LEU A 47 -5.48 -6.25 -8.37
C LEU A 47 -5.69 -5.46 -7.07
N LEU A 48 -4.81 -5.65 -6.09
CA LEU A 48 -4.99 -5.05 -4.77
C LEU A 48 -3.66 -4.82 -4.06
N MET A 49 -3.39 -3.55 -3.76
CA MET A 49 -2.20 -3.10 -3.01
C MET A 49 -2.60 -2.31 -1.77
N THR A 50 -1.72 -2.32 -0.77
CA THR A 50 -1.88 -1.61 0.50
C THR A 50 -0.58 -0.90 0.85
N SER A 51 -0.64 0.23 1.58
CA SER A 51 0.54 1.03 1.96
C SER A 51 0.63 1.30 3.47
N ALA A 52 1.84 1.56 3.94
CA ALA A 52 2.18 1.77 5.34
C ALA A 52 1.86 3.18 5.88
N GLY A 53 0.97 3.93 5.22
CA GLY A 53 0.51 5.23 5.67
C GLY A 53 0.42 6.26 4.55
N SER A 54 0.27 7.53 4.94
CA SER A 54 0.01 8.62 3.98
C SER A 54 1.16 8.86 3.01
N ALA A 55 2.39 8.97 3.52
CA ALA A 55 3.57 9.17 2.66
C ALA A 55 3.80 7.95 1.74
N ALA A 56 3.77 6.74 2.31
CA ALA A 56 3.91 5.51 1.55
C ALA A 56 2.77 5.28 0.54
N GLY A 57 1.60 5.90 0.74
CA GLY A 57 0.52 5.94 -0.23
C GLY A 57 0.88 6.77 -1.48
N ILE A 58 1.63 7.86 -1.31
CA ILE A 58 2.15 8.65 -2.44
C ILE A 58 3.18 7.81 -3.21
N ASP A 59 4.10 7.15 -2.49
CA ASP A 59 5.08 6.25 -3.12
C ASP A 59 4.40 5.12 -3.91
N LEU A 60 3.34 4.52 -3.34
CA LEU A 60 2.53 3.52 -4.03
C LEU A 60 1.86 4.09 -5.29
N CYS A 61 1.28 5.29 -5.23
CA CYS A 61 0.69 5.91 -6.42
C CYS A 61 1.73 6.16 -7.51
N LEU A 62 2.93 6.62 -7.16
CA LEU A 62 4.02 6.81 -8.12
C LEU A 62 4.50 5.49 -8.71
N HIS A 63 4.54 4.42 -7.90
CA HIS A 63 4.83 3.07 -8.39
C HIS A 63 3.79 2.62 -9.43
N LEU A 64 2.50 2.81 -9.17
CA LEU A 64 1.44 2.46 -10.13
C LEU A 64 1.57 3.26 -11.44
N VAL A 65 1.82 4.57 -11.36
CA VAL A 65 2.06 5.40 -12.56
C VAL A 65 3.27 4.88 -13.35
N ARG A 66 4.32 4.43 -12.66
CA ARG A 66 5.52 3.88 -13.30
C ARG A 66 5.23 2.56 -14.01
N GLU A 67 4.46 1.66 -13.40
CA GLU A 67 4.07 0.39 -14.01
C GLU A 67 3.19 0.61 -15.24
N ASP A 68 2.21 1.53 -15.16
CA ASP A 68 1.21 1.74 -16.22
C ASP A 68 1.73 2.62 -17.37
N PHE A 69 2.56 3.63 -17.06
CA PHE A 69 2.95 4.69 -18.01
C PHE A 69 4.47 4.90 -18.12
N GLY A 70 5.27 4.10 -17.43
CA GLY A 70 6.73 4.17 -17.44
C GLY A 70 7.32 5.25 -16.53
N SER A 71 8.64 5.16 -16.35
CA SER A 71 9.39 6.00 -15.39
C SER A 71 9.37 7.49 -15.73
N GLU A 72 9.27 7.87 -16.99
CA GLU A 72 9.23 9.29 -17.38
C GLU A 72 7.97 9.98 -16.83
N ALA A 73 6.81 9.34 -17.02
CA ALA A 73 5.52 9.84 -16.51
C ALA A 73 5.53 9.94 -14.98
N ALA A 74 6.01 8.89 -14.30
CA ALA A 74 6.13 8.89 -12.84
C ALA A 74 7.03 10.03 -12.33
N ASN A 75 8.16 10.29 -12.99
CA ASN A 75 9.08 11.37 -12.63
C ASN A 75 8.46 12.76 -12.84
N VAL A 76 7.63 12.94 -13.87
CA VAL A 76 6.86 14.19 -14.06
C VAL A 76 5.90 14.42 -12.89
N VAL A 77 5.17 13.37 -12.48
CA VAL A 77 4.24 13.44 -11.34
C VAL A 77 4.99 13.72 -10.04
N ALA A 78 6.08 13.00 -9.77
CA ALA A 78 6.89 13.19 -8.55
C ALA A 78 7.41 14.63 -8.43
N ARG A 79 7.96 15.20 -9.52
CA ARG A 79 8.40 16.61 -9.55
C ARG A 79 7.26 17.59 -9.27
N ARG A 80 6.07 17.34 -9.81
CA ARG A 80 4.90 18.19 -9.58
C ARG A 80 4.44 18.15 -8.12
N LEU A 81 4.57 17.00 -7.46
CA LEU A 81 4.24 16.81 -6.05
C LEU A 81 5.36 17.25 -5.09
N VAL A 82 6.54 17.63 -5.62
CA VAL A 82 7.74 17.98 -4.84
C VAL A 82 8.16 16.83 -3.91
N VAL A 83 8.17 15.61 -4.45
CA VAL A 83 8.64 14.40 -3.79
C VAL A 83 9.78 13.76 -4.58
N SER A 84 10.56 12.91 -3.92
CA SER A 84 11.65 12.18 -4.57
C SER A 84 11.10 11.28 -5.69
N PRO A 85 11.73 11.26 -6.87
CA PRO A 85 11.36 10.36 -7.97
C PRO A 85 11.69 8.88 -7.69
#